data_AF-A0A142WRN0-F1
#
_entry.id   AF-A0A142WRN0-F1
#
_cell.length_a   1.000
_cell.length_b   1.000
_cell.length_c   1.000
_cell.angle_alpha   90.00
_cell.angle_beta   90.00
_cell.angle_gamma   90.00
#
_symmetry.space_group_name_H-M   'P 1'
#
loop_
_entity.id
_entity.type
_entity.pdbx_description
1 polymer ?
#
loop_
_entity_poly.entity_id
_entity_poly.type
_entity_poly.pdbx_seq_one_letter_code
_entity_poly.pdbx_strand_id
1 'polypeptide(L)'
;MSNDFLIVVLLHAVLAVALVVVLARDDRRKTAAKWLQRITGVAGVLLLIPFGDLLAAAVLLATSIICIVGRTFDWTSRRMAIVSGTAMLGLFSFYWIIYVAQVRSLDRLREDYPLVSLAPRLAHESSRSLQDTPDLMPEVRKTLDATEEFLDRDSWRSHALELLHSRASHEFVSAPGFGVTRMRRPSRLAVVLKEEPPEPLPSAPPAIVDYRTESEPAANAKSLRTKHFGARDHFLDGRAFGFVRNRDQVAGFEAHAFRRPFAPEVETDTKPVAWKVTSLQLVSLLKFEAPQVYDTPHFPDMVELVGVPTRSLTPFESDSLPKLATQEDVVIEPGQNRIEMLGSLRASKTCTACHSVPEGTLLGAFTYVISRFPAAAEAVSELR
;
A
#
# COMPACT_ATOMS: atom_id res chain seq x y z
N MET A 1 18.58 22.21 -6.97
CA MET A 1 18.34 22.35 -8.42
C MET A 1 19.68 22.25 -9.09
N SER A 2 19.92 21.27 -9.97
CA SER A 2 21.22 21.16 -10.63
C SER A 2 21.39 22.31 -11.62
N ASN A 3 22.61 22.84 -11.75
CA ASN A 3 22.94 23.88 -12.72
C ASN A 3 22.61 23.42 -14.17
N ASP A 4 22.59 22.12 -14.40
CA ASP A 4 22.36 21.49 -15.71
C ASP A 4 20.97 21.80 -16.29
N PHE A 5 19.92 21.85 -15.46
CA PHE A 5 18.57 22.15 -15.94
C PHE A 5 18.48 23.58 -16.48
N LEU A 6 19.08 24.54 -15.77
CA LEU A 6 19.13 25.93 -16.20
C LEU A 6 19.87 26.05 -17.54
N ILE A 7 20.99 25.34 -17.70
CA ILE A 7 21.78 25.32 -18.94
C ILE A 7 20.95 24.79 -20.11
N VAL A 8 20.22 23.67 -19.94
CA VAL A 8 19.39 23.09 -21.00
C VAL A 8 18.25 24.03 -21.39
N VAL A 9 17.56 24.64 -20.42
CA VAL A 9 16.49 25.61 -20.69
C VAL A 9 17.03 26.83 -21.43
N LEU A 10 18.18 27.37 -21.01
CA LEU A 10 18.84 28.49 -21.67
C LEU A 10 19.25 28.12 -23.10
N LEU A 11 19.80 26.91 -23.33
CA LEU A 11 20.18 26.45 -24.66
C LEU A 11 18.96 26.38 -25.60
N HIS A 12 17.83 25.83 -25.13
CA HIS A 12 16.59 25.76 -25.91
C HIS A 12 16.02 27.16 -26.20
N ALA A 13 16.05 28.05 -25.22
CA ALA A 13 15.64 29.44 -25.41
C ALA A 13 16.51 30.14 -26.48
N VAL A 14 17.84 29.96 -26.42
CA VAL A 14 18.78 30.51 -27.41
C VAL A 14 18.51 29.94 -28.80
N LEU A 15 18.34 28.62 -28.94
CA LEU A 15 18.05 27.97 -30.23
C LEU A 15 16.71 28.43 -30.82
N ALA A 16 15.67 28.58 -30.01
CA ALA A 16 14.38 29.07 -30.46
C ALA A 16 14.44 30.54 -30.89
N VAL A 17 15.16 31.40 -30.15
CA VAL A 17 15.39 32.81 -30.56
C VAL A 17 16.19 32.87 -31.86
N ALA A 18 17.25 32.07 -31.99
CA ALA A 18 18.06 32.00 -33.20
C ALA A 18 17.20 31.57 -34.41
N LEU A 19 16.34 30.56 -34.24
CA LEU A 19 15.39 30.13 -35.26
C LEU A 19 14.45 31.27 -35.66
N VAL A 20 13.83 31.96 -34.70
CA VAL A 20 12.95 33.12 -34.99
C VAL A 20 13.70 34.21 -35.76
N VAL A 21 14.94 34.54 -35.39
CA VAL A 21 15.76 35.54 -36.09
C VAL A 21 16.07 35.11 -37.52
N VAL A 22 16.40 33.83 -37.75
CA VAL A 22 16.63 33.29 -39.10
C VAL A 22 15.35 33.35 -39.93
N LEU A 23 14.22 32.91 -39.38
CA LEU A 23 12.92 32.94 -40.06
C LEU A 23 12.45 34.38 -40.37
N ALA A 24 12.77 35.35 -39.49
CA ALA A 24 12.44 36.75 -39.67
C ALA A 24 13.36 37.49 -40.65
N ARG A 25 14.60 37.02 -40.85
CA ARG A 25 15.55 37.60 -41.82
C ARG A 25 15.27 37.17 -43.27
N ASP A 26 14.61 36.04 -43.49
CA ASP A 26 14.40 35.44 -44.83
C ASP A 26 13.23 36.07 -45.62
N ASP A 27 12.69 37.20 -45.18
CA ASP A 27 11.52 37.87 -45.76
C ASP A 27 11.74 38.43 -47.19
N ARG A 28 12.94 38.28 -47.76
CA ARG A 28 13.31 38.83 -49.08
C ARG A 28 13.40 37.82 -50.24
N ARG A 29 13.17 36.51 -50.02
CA ARG A 29 13.31 35.48 -51.09
C ARG A 29 11.98 34.82 -51.51
N LYS A 30 11.87 34.53 -52.82
CA LYS A 30 10.65 34.18 -53.59
C LYS A 30 9.87 32.96 -53.05
N THR A 31 8.61 32.85 -53.51
CA THR A 31 7.50 31.94 -53.17
C THR A 31 7.80 30.46 -52.84
N ALA A 32 8.86 29.85 -53.36
CA ALA A 32 9.22 28.45 -53.04
C ALA A 32 9.76 28.28 -51.61
N ALA A 33 10.45 29.29 -51.07
CA ALA A 33 10.94 29.28 -49.69
C ALA A 33 9.79 29.29 -48.67
N LYS A 34 8.64 29.89 -49.03
CA LYS A 34 7.44 29.96 -48.17
C LYS A 34 6.79 28.59 -47.93
N TRP A 35 6.86 27.67 -48.90
CA TRP A 35 6.34 26.30 -48.75
C TRP A 35 7.29 25.42 -47.94
N LEU A 36 8.59 25.50 -48.21
CA LEU A 36 9.59 24.69 -47.50
C LEU A 36 9.67 25.04 -46.01
N GLN A 37 9.46 26.32 -45.65
CA GLN A 37 9.43 26.82 -44.27
C GLN A 37 8.17 26.34 -43.51
N ARG A 38 7.02 26.20 -44.18
CA ARG A 38 5.80 25.63 -43.58
C ARG A 38 5.97 24.14 -43.32
N ILE A 39 6.63 23.41 -44.22
CA ILE A 39 6.88 21.97 -44.10
C ILE A 39 7.90 21.68 -43.00
N THR A 40 9.00 22.45 -42.89
CA THR A 40 10.00 22.24 -41.84
C THR A 40 9.48 22.56 -40.43
N GLY A 41 8.63 23.57 -40.27
CA GLY A 41 7.99 23.85 -38.97
C GLY A 41 7.08 22.70 -38.51
N VAL A 42 6.24 22.17 -39.40
CA VAL A 42 5.32 21.07 -39.08
C VAL A 42 6.06 19.74 -38.91
N ALA A 43 7.03 19.43 -39.77
CA ALA A 43 7.84 18.23 -39.68
C ALA A 43 8.73 18.21 -38.43
N GLY A 44 9.30 19.37 -38.03
CA GLY A 44 10.07 19.50 -36.81
C GLY A 44 9.23 19.25 -35.55
N VAL A 45 7.99 19.75 -35.50
CA VAL A 45 7.05 19.45 -34.42
C VAL A 45 6.72 17.95 -34.37
N LEU A 46 6.40 17.34 -35.52
CA LEU A 46 6.05 15.92 -35.58
C LEU A 46 7.21 14.97 -35.24
N LEU A 47 8.45 15.36 -35.56
CA LEU A 47 9.65 14.57 -35.24
C LEU A 47 10.07 14.65 -33.77
N LEU A 48 9.64 15.67 -33.02
CA LEU A 48 9.97 15.83 -31.60
C LEU A 48 8.93 15.23 -30.64
N ILE A 49 7.69 15.01 -31.11
CA ILE A 49 6.64 14.30 -30.35
C ILE A 49 7.06 12.92 -29.82
N PRO A 50 7.75 12.04 -30.56
CA PRO A 50 8.16 10.72 -30.04
C PRO A 50 9.19 10.79 -28.90
N PHE A 51 9.82 11.95 -28.66
CA PHE A 51 10.83 12.12 -27.61
C PHE A 51 10.25 12.60 -26.27
N GLY A 52 8.93 12.74 -26.15
CA GLY A 52 8.25 12.93 -24.86
C GLY A 52 8.36 14.32 -24.23
N ASP A 53 8.93 15.29 -24.96
CA ASP A 53 9.08 16.66 -24.46
C ASP A 53 7.90 17.54 -24.92
N LEU A 54 6.76 17.37 -24.23
CA LEU A 54 5.54 18.13 -24.49
C LEU A 54 5.76 19.65 -24.43
N LEU A 55 6.74 20.13 -23.64
CA LEU A 55 7.07 21.55 -23.57
C LEU A 55 7.74 22.01 -24.86
N ALA A 56 8.74 21.28 -25.35
CA ALA A 56 9.38 21.60 -26.62
C ALA A 56 8.37 21.61 -27.78
N ALA A 57 7.48 20.61 -27.82
CA ALA A 57 6.39 20.55 -28.80
C ALA A 57 5.44 21.76 -28.68
N ALA A 58 5.04 22.14 -27.46
CA ALA A 58 4.17 23.29 -27.22
C ALA A 58 4.84 24.62 -27.62
N VAL A 59 6.12 24.81 -27.32
CA VAL A 59 6.90 26.00 -27.70
C VAL A 59 7.00 26.11 -29.22
N LEU A 60 7.29 25.01 -29.92
CA LEU A 60 7.37 24.99 -31.38
C LEU A 60 6.01 25.26 -32.03
N LEU A 61 4.93 24.68 -31.49
CA LEU A 61 3.57 24.91 -31.96
C LEU A 61 3.16 26.38 -31.77
N ALA A 62 3.38 26.95 -30.58
CA ALA A 62 3.07 28.35 -30.29
C ALA A 62 3.87 29.30 -31.20
N THR A 63 5.16 29.03 -31.39
CA THR A 63 6.02 29.82 -32.29
C THR A 63 5.52 29.75 -33.73
N SER A 64 5.14 28.55 -34.20
CA SER A 64 4.59 28.35 -35.55
C SER A 64 3.30 29.13 -35.76
N ILE A 65 2.38 29.11 -34.79
CA ILE A 65 1.13 29.87 -34.82
C ILE A 65 1.41 31.38 -34.88
N ILE A 66 2.30 31.89 -34.02
CA ILE A 66 2.67 33.32 -34.00
C ILE A 66 3.28 33.74 -35.34
N CYS A 67 4.10 32.89 -35.96
CA CYS A 67 4.66 33.16 -37.28
C CYS A 67 3.59 33.25 -38.37
N ILE A 68 2.59 32.35 -38.35
CA ILE A 68 1.47 32.36 -39.31
C ILE A 68 0.63 33.63 -39.12
N VAL A 69 0.20 33.91 -37.89
CA VAL A 69 -0.63 35.07 -37.56
C VAL A 69 0.10 36.38 -37.85
N GLY A 70 1.36 36.51 -37.41
CA GLY A 70 2.12 37.73 -37.65
C GLY A 70 2.29 38.03 -39.15
N ARG A 71 2.43 36.99 -40.00
CA ARG A 71 2.46 37.17 -41.45
C ARG A 71 1.10 37.52 -42.05
N THR A 72 -0.01 36.99 -41.55
CA THR A 72 -1.35 37.33 -42.08
C THR A 72 -1.77 38.76 -41.77
N PHE A 73 -1.16 39.37 -40.73
CA PHE A 73 -1.46 40.74 -40.29
C PHE A 73 -0.30 41.73 -40.51
N ASP A 74 0.67 41.39 -41.37
CA ASP A 74 1.84 42.23 -41.68
C ASP A 74 2.58 42.78 -40.45
N TRP A 75 2.74 41.96 -39.41
CA TRP A 75 3.48 42.34 -38.22
C TRP A 75 4.96 42.58 -38.54
N THR A 76 5.50 43.68 -38.03
CA THR A 76 6.94 43.92 -38.09
C THR A 76 7.70 42.83 -37.33
N SER A 77 8.93 42.53 -37.75
CA SER A 77 9.80 41.55 -37.08
C SER A 77 9.97 41.83 -35.58
N ARG A 78 9.99 43.10 -35.19
CA ARG A 78 10.03 43.52 -33.78
C ARG A 78 8.79 43.06 -33.00
N ARG A 79 7.59 43.21 -33.57
CA ARG A 79 6.35 42.75 -32.92
C ARG A 79 6.33 41.23 -32.80
N MET A 80 6.72 40.52 -33.86
CA MET A 80 6.81 39.05 -33.84
C MET A 80 7.77 38.57 -32.75
N ALA A 81 8.97 39.16 -32.66
CA ALA A 81 9.95 38.81 -31.63
C ALA A 81 9.45 39.05 -30.20
N ILE A 82 8.76 40.18 -29.96
CA ILE A 82 8.18 40.49 -28.65
C ILE A 82 7.10 39.46 -28.27
N VAL A 83 6.19 39.16 -29.21
CA VAL A 83 5.08 38.21 -28.96
C VAL A 83 5.61 36.79 -28.75
N SER A 84 6.54 36.33 -29.59
CA SER A 84 7.18 35.02 -29.42
C SER A 84 7.96 34.92 -28.11
N GLY A 85 8.75 35.93 -27.76
CA GLY A 85 9.49 35.96 -26.50
C GLY A 85 8.57 35.92 -25.29
N THR A 86 7.45 36.67 -25.33
CA THR A 86 6.44 36.68 -24.26
C THR A 86 5.75 35.33 -24.14
N ALA A 87 5.36 34.71 -25.27
CA ALA A 87 4.73 33.40 -25.29
C ALA A 87 5.66 32.30 -24.74
N MET A 88 6.94 32.32 -25.13
CA MET A 88 7.94 31.40 -24.59
C MET A 88 8.10 31.57 -23.09
N LEU A 89 8.27 32.81 -22.60
CA LEU A 89 8.39 33.08 -21.16
C LEU A 89 7.14 32.57 -20.40
N GLY A 90 5.96 32.76 -20.96
CA GLY A 90 4.70 32.24 -20.42
C GLY A 90 4.68 30.71 -20.33
N LEU A 91 5.06 30.01 -21.40
CA LEU A 91 5.11 28.53 -21.43
C LEU A 91 6.15 27.98 -20.45
N PHE A 92 7.36 28.55 -20.41
CA PHE A 92 8.39 28.14 -19.45
C PHE A 92 7.96 28.42 -18.00
N SER A 93 7.34 29.58 -17.74
CA SER A 93 6.83 29.92 -16.40
C SER A 93 5.71 28.97 -15.98
N PHE A 94 4.79 28.65 -16.88
CA PHE A 94 3.71 27.69 -16.61
C PHE A 94 4.25 26.28 -16.31
N TYR A 95 5.17 25.79 -17.15
CA TYR A 95 5.84 24.51 -16.91
C TYR A 95 6.61 24.50 -15.59
N TRP A 96 7.34 25.58 -15.29
CA TRP A 96 8.06 25.76 -14.04
C TRP A 96 7.12 25.72 -12.82
N ILE A 97 5.98 26.41 -12.88
CA ILE A 97 4.97 26.39 -11.81
C ILE A 97 4.47 24.97 -11.58
N ILE A 98 4.16 24.21 -12.64
CA ILE A 98 3.74 22.81 -12.54
C ILE A 98 4.85 21.94 -11.94
N TYR A 99 6.09 22.10 -12.41
CA TYR A 99 7.24 21.36 -11.92
C TYR A 99 7.48 21.63 -10.42
N VAL A 100 7.51 22.90 -10.01
CA VAL A 100 7.66 23.29 -8.60
C VAL A 100 6.51 22.76 -7.75
N ALA A 101 5.27 22.82 -8.23
CA ALA A 101 4.13 22.25 -7.53
C ALA A 101 4.27 20.74 -7.33
N GLN A 102 4.80 20.02 -8.33
CA GLN A 102 5.06 18.58 -8.25
C GLN A 102 6.19 18.25 -7.26
N VAL A 103 7.33 18.94 -7.34
CA VAL A 103 8.45 18.75 -6.41
C VAL A 103 7.98 19.02 -4.97
N ARG A 104 7.28 20.13 -4.73
CA ARG A 104 6.68 20.43 -3.42
C ARG A 104 5.68 19.37 -2.98
N SER A 105 4.91 18.76 -3.88
CA SER A 105 4.00 17.67 -3.53
C SER A 105 4.74 16.40 -3.10
N LEU A 106 5.87 16.09 -3.75
CA LEU A 106 6.71 14.95 -3.36
C LEU A 106 7.43 15.21 -2.04
N ASP A 107 7.90 16.44 -1.81
CA ASP A 107 8.54 16.82 -0.55
C ASP A 107 7.55 16.74 0.61
N ARG A 108 6.31 17.23 0.43
CA ARG A 108 5.22 17.02 1.41
C ARG A 108 4.94 15.55 1.67
N LEU A 109 4.92 14.71 0.62
CA LEU A 109 4.72 13.27 0.83
C LEU A 109 5.89 12.65 1.61
N ARG A 110 7.14 13.09 1.42
CA ARG A 110 8.28 12.63 2.22
C ARG A 110 8.18 13.08 3.68
N GLU A 111 7.70 14.30 3.91
CA GLU A 111 7.43 14.84 5.24
C GLU A 111 6.30 14.08 5.94
N ASP A 112 5.22 13.74 5.22
CA ASP A 112 4.07 12.98 5.73
C ASP A 112 4.43 11.51 6.00
N TYR A 113 5.38 10.95 5.24
CA TYR A 113 5.81 9.55 5.33
C TYR A 113 7.33 9.42 5.51
N PRO A 114 7.91 9.92 6.61
CA PRO A 114 9.36 9.85 6.82
C PRO A 114 9.82 8.41 7.08
N LEU A 115 11.11 8.14 6.85
CA LEU A 115 11.74 6.92 7.34
C LEU A 115 11.89 7.02 8.86
N VAL A 116 11.25 6.11 9.59
CA VAL A 116 11.28 6.02 11.05
C VAL A 116 11.80 4.67 11.51
N SER A 117 12.39 4.61 12.71
CA SER A 117 12.79 3.34 13.33
C SER A 117 11.62 2.71 14.09
N LEU A 118 11.44 1.40 13.91
CA LEU A 118 10.52 0.58 14.69
C LEU A 118 11.14 0.04 15.98
N ALA A 119 12.46 0.21 16.19
CA ALA A 119 13.15 -0.32 17.37
C ALA A 119 12.50 0.09 18.71
N PRO A 120 12.03 1.33 18.94
CA PRO A 120 11.34 1.68 20.18
C PRO A 120 10.04 0.89 20.42
N ARG A 121 9.31 0.54 19.34
CA ARG A 121 8.07 -0.25 19.42
C ARG A 121 8.34 -1.72 19.72
N LEU A 122 9.51 -2.22 19.30
CA LEU A 122 9.96 -3.59 19.46
C LEU A 122 10.96 -3.78 20.60
N ALA A 123 11.06 -2.80 21.52
CA ALA A 123 12.03 -2.83 22.61
C ALA A 123 11.92 -4.10 23.49
N HIS A 124 10.72 -4.68 23.57
CA HIS A 124 10.46 -5.91 24.33
C HIS A 124 11.16 -7.15 23.74
N GLU A 125 11.45 -7.18 22.43
CA GLU A 125 12.14 -8.32 21.79
C GLU A 125 13.56 -8.52 22.30
N SER A 126 14.22 -7.45 22.74
CA SER A 126 15.60 -7.51 23.25
C SER A 126 15.75 -8.43 24.48
N SER A 127 14.66 -8.66 25.21
CA SER A 127 14.66 -9.49 26.42
C SER A 127 14.63 -10.99 26.13
N ARG A 128 14.19 -11.41 24.94
CA ARG A 128 14.07 -12.81 24.56
C ARG A 128 14.85 -13.08 23.29
N SER A 129 16.08 -13.51 23.49
CA SER A 129 16.94 -13.99 22.41
C SER A 129 16.44 -15.35 21.91
N LEU A 130 15.44 -15.35 21.01
CA LEU A 130 15.03 -16.53 20.27
C LEU A 130 16.01 -16.70 19.10
N GLN A 131 17.10 -17.43 19.32
CA GLN A 131 18.13 -17.64 18.28
C GLN A 131 17.88 -18.87 17.42
N ASP A 132 17.15 -19.85 17.94
CA ASP A 132 16.98 -21.14 17.26
C ASP A 132 15.79 -21.10 16.31
N THR A 133 16.04 -21.46 15.04
CA THR A 133 14.98 -21.70 14.06
C THR A 133 14.14 -22.89 14.54
N PRO A 134 12.82 -22.74 14.67
CA PRO A 134 11.97 -23.84 15.11
C PRO A 134 11.95 -24.96 14.06
N ASP A 135 12.02 -26.21 14.53
CA ASP A 135 11.81 -27.39 13.68
C ASP A 135 10.30 -27.55 13.41
N LEU A 136 9.85 -27.02 12.29
CA LEU A 136 8.44 -27.03 11.89
C LEU A 136 8.07 -28.32 11.17
N MET A 137 6.87 -28.84 11.47
CA MET A 137 6.29 -29.91 10.66
C MET A 137 6.16 -29.49 9.18
N PRO A 138 6.33 -30.42 8.22
CA PRO A 138 6.31 -30.10 6.79
C PRO A 138 5.03 -29.36 6.32
N GLU A 139 3.87 -29.71 6.88
CA GLU A 139 2.62 -29.05 6.51
C GLU A 139 2.57 -27.59 7.00
N VAL A 140 3.06 -27.31 8.22
CA VAL A 140 3.19 -25.95 8.75
C VAL A 140 4.16 -25.13 7.91
N ARG A 141 5.29 -25.74 7.53
CA ARG A 141 6.30 -25.10 6.66
C ARG A 141 5.69 -24.69 5.32
N LYS A 142 4.88 -25.56 4.71
CA LYS A 142 4.15 -25.30 3.47
C LYS A 142 3.12 -24.17 3.62
N THR A 143 2.36 -24.14 4.70
CA THR A 143 1.43 -23.02 4.99
C THR A 143 2.18 -21.70 5.14
N LEU A 144 3.33 -21.72 5.82
CA LEU A 144 4.16 -20.54 6.01
C LEU A 144 4.72 -20.01 4.67
N ASP A 145 5.14 -20.89 3.77
CA ASP A 145 5.57 -20.51 2.42
C ASP A 145 4.43 -19.88 1.61
N ALA A 146 3.21 -20.45 1.68
CA ALA A 146 2.03 -19.85 1.05
C ALA A 146 1.66 -18.50 1.64
N THR A 147 1.95 -18.29 2.93
CA THR A 147 1.75 -17.01 3.62
C THR A 147 2.74 -15.96 3.11
N GLU A 148 4.00 -16.36 2.92
CA GLU A 148 5.00 -15.49 2.32
C GLU A 148 4.61 -15.07 0.91
N GLU A 149 4.14 -15.99 0.06
CA GLU A 149 3.67 -15.64 -1.28
C GLU A 149 2.51 -14.65 -1.26
N PHE A 150 1.61 -14.74 -0.26
CA PHE A 150 0.53 -13.78 -0.09
C PHE A 150 1.02 -12.39 0.33
N LEU A 151 1.97 -12.33 1.28
CA LEU A 151 2.54 -11.08 1.80
C LEU A 151 3.48 -10.40 0.79
N ASP A 152 4.22 -11.18 0.01
CA ASP A 152 5.14 -10.74 -1.04
C ASP A 152 4.42 -10.25 -2.31
N ARG A 153 3.08 -10.28 -2.34
CA ARG A 153 2.32 -9.63 -3.42
C ARG A 153 2.57 -8.14 -3.38
N ASP A 154 3.58 -7.76 -4.15
CA ASP A 154 4.23 -6.46 -4.18
C ASP A 154 3.18 -5.36 -4.24
N SER A 155 2.93 -4.73 -3.09
CA SER A 155 1.88 -3.74 -3.02
C SER A 155 2.38 -2.50 -3.74
N TRP A 156 1.58 -2.00 -4.68
CA TRP A 156 1.85 -0.73 -5.35
C TRP A 156 2.18 0.40 -4.36
N ARG A 157 1.63 0.33 -3.13
CA ARG A 157 1.95 1.22 -2.02
C ARG A 157 3.39 1.11 -1.55
N SER A 158 3.88 -0.09 -1.25
CA SER A 158 5.28 -0.32 -0.83
C SER A 158 6.24 0.22 -1.89
N HIS A 159 6.01 -0.11 -3.16
CA HIS A 159 6.83 0.40 -4.26
C HIS A 159 6.74 1.93 -4.42
N ALA A 160 5.56 2.53 -4.25
CA ALA A 160 5.41 3.99 -4.27
C ALA A 160 6.17 4.68 -3.12
N LEU A 161 6.18 4.08 -1.93
CA LEU A 161 6.95 4.54 -0.76
C LEU A 161 8.45 4.34 -0.97
N GLU A 162 8.87 3.23 -1.60
CA GLU A 162 10.26 3.02 -2.01
C GLU A 162 10.70 4.10 -3.00
N LEU A 163 9.94 4.34 -4.06
CA LEU A 163 10.22 5.40 -5.03
C LEU A 163 10.22 6.79 -4.39
N LEU A 164 9.45 7.00 -3.32
CA LEU A 164 9.45 8.27 -2.59
C LEU A 164 10.80 8.50 -1.87
N HIS A 165 11.41 7.43 -1.36
CA HIS A 165 12.64 7.44 -0.55
C HIS A 165 13.91 6.94 -1.26
N SER A 166 13.81 6.53 -2.53
CA SER A 166 14.97 6.12 -3.31
C SER A 166 15.71 7.34 -3.84
N ARG A 167 17.03 7.34 -3.66
CA ARG A 167 17.90 8.39 -4.21
C ARG A 167 17.83 8.42 -5.73
N ALA A 168 17.72 7.25 -6.37
CA ALA A 168 17.56 7.11 -7.80
C ALA A 168 16.30 7.80 -8.34
N SER A 169 15.18 7.76 -7.59
CA SER A 169 13.97 8.49 -7.97
C SER A 169 14.18 9.99 -7.92
N HIS A 170 14.85 10.52 -6.90
CA HIS A 170 15.21 11.93 -6.85
C HIS A 170 16.12 12.32 -8.03
N GLU A 171 17.20 11.56 -8.25
CA GLU A 171 18.15 11.81 -9.32
C GLU A 171 17.46 11.77 -10.69
N PHE A 172 16.62 10.78 -10.94
CA PHE A 172 15.87 10.65 -12.19
C PHE A 172 14.83 11.76 -12.39
N VAL A 173 14.02 12.08 -11.37
CA VAL A 173 13.03 13.17 -11.45
C VAL A 173 13.73 14.53 -11.63
N SER A 174 14.95 14.67 -11.10
CA SER A 174 15.77 15.87 -11.30
C SER A 174 16.56 15.89 -12.61
N ALA A 175 16.66 14.75 -13.32
CA ALA A 175 17.43 14.65 -14.55
C ALA A 175 16.72 15.38 -15.72
N PRO A 176 17.42 16.27 -16.45
CA PRO A 176 16.84 16.98 -17.59
C PRO A 176 16.35 16.03 -18.69
N GLY A 177 15.17 16.31 -19.25
CA GLY A 177 14.70 15.76 -20.53
C GLY A 177 14.07 14.37 -20.52
N PHE A 178 14.17 13.55 -19.46
CA PHE A 178 13.72 12.15 -19.53
C PHE A 178 13.03 11.57 -18.27
N GLY A 179 13.15 12.22 -17.12
CA GLY A 179 12.72 11.61 -15.86
C GLY A 179 11.20 11.57 -15.61
N VAL A 180 10.51 12.62 -16.03
CA VAL A 180 9.19 12.96 -15.48
C VAL A 180 8.05 12.22 -16.17
N THR A 181 8.27 11.69 -17.38
CA THR A 181 7.25 11.03 -18.22
C THR A 181 7.31 9.50 -18.16
N ARG A 182 8.41 8.90 -17.69
CA ARG A 182 8.61 7.43 -17.71
C ARG A 182 8.42 6.74 -16.35
N MET A 183 8.60 7.45 -15.25
CA MET A 183 8.31 6.90 -13.93
C MET A 183 6.88 7.22 -13.51
N ARG A 184 6.16 6.17 -13.11
CA ARG A 184 4.85 6.31 -12.48
C ARG A 184 5.07 7.00 -11.12
N ARG A 185 4.61 8.24 -11.02
CA ARG A 185 4.94 9.09 -9.87
C ARG A 185 4.21 8.59 -8.62
N PRO A 186 4.89 8.57 -7.45
CA PRO A 186 4.21 8.45 -6.18
C PRO A 186 3.15 9.54 -6.09
N SER A 187 1.93 9.13 -5.76
CA SER A 187 0.84 10.06 -5.52
C SER A 187 0.26 9.76 -4.15
N ARG A 188 -0.45 10.73 -3.57
CA ARG A 188 -1.11 10.55 -2.28
C ARG A 188 -2.04 9.32 -2.28
N LEU A 189 -2.74 9.08 -3.38
CA LEU A 189 -3.63 7.93 -3.54
C LEU A 189 -2.88 6.58 -3.58
N ALA A 190 -1.61 6.58 -3.96
CA ALA A 190 -0.79 5.38 -3.96
C ALA A 190 -0.24 5.04 -2.56
N VAL A 191 -0.08 6.03 -1.69
CA VAL A 191 0.56 5.85 -0.36
C VAL A 191 -0.45 5.83 0.81
N VAL A 192 -1.59 6.50 0.69
CA VAL A 192 -2.62 6.50 1.75
C VAL A 192 -3.39 5.19 1.71
N LEU A 193 -3.41 4.47 2.83
CA LEU A 193 -4.39 3.40 3.04
C LEU A 193 -5.72 4.02 3.43
N LYS A 194 -6.77 3.62 2.71
CA LYS A 194 -8.13 3.93 3.11
C LYS A 194 -8.49 3.01 4.27
N GLU A 195 -8.71 3.60 5.45
CA GLU A 195 -9.24 2.86 6.59
C GLU A 195 -10.72 2.60 6.39
N GLU A 196 -11.14 1.36 6.60
CA GLU A 196 -12.53 0.98 6.71
C GLU A 196 -12.74 0.51 8.14
N PRO A 197 -13.70 1.10 8.88
CA PRO A 197 -13.92 0.70 10.26
C PRO A 197 -14.27 -0.80 10.28
N PRO A 198 -13.68 -1.58 11.19
CA PRO A 198 -14.00 -3.00 11.29
C PRO A 198 -15.48 -3.16 11.61
N GLU A 199 -16.11 -4.20 11.05
CA GLU A 199 -17.45 -4.58 11.47
C GLU A 199 -17.41 -5.00 12.94
N PRO A 200 -18.40 -4.62 13.76
CA PRO A 200 -18.44 -5.08 15.14
C PRO A 200 -18.62 -6.60 15.19
N LEU A 201 -17.97 -7.25 16.15
CA LEU A 201 -18.20 -8.67 16.42
C LEU A 201 -19.66 -8.88 16.87
N PRO A 202 -20.34 -9.95 16.40
CA PRO A 202 -21.66 -10.28 16.88
C PRO A 202 -21.59 -10.65 18.37
N SER A 203 -22.54 -10.15 19.16
CA SER A 203 -22.68 -10.58 20.55
C SER A 203 -22.94 -12.08 20.62
N ALA A 204 -22.37 -12.74 21.64
CA ALA A 204 -22.63 -14.15 21.88
C ALA A 204 -24.14 -14.40 22.02
N PRO A 205 -24.67 -15.50 21.45
CA PRO A 205 -26.07 -15.84 21.63
C PRO A 205 -26.34 -16.14 23.11
N PRO A 206 -27.56 -15.90 23.61
CA PRO A 206 -27.90 -16.20 25.00
C PRO A 206 -27.69 -17.68 25.30
N ALA A 207 -27.10 -17.99 26.45
CA ALA A 207 -26.72 -19.35 26.86
C ALA A 207 -27.88 -20.35 27.03
N ILE A 208 -29.13 -19.91 26.83
CA ILE A 208 -30.36 -20.64 27.15
C ILE A 208 -30.82 -21.52 25.97
N VAL A 209 -30.29 -21.33 24.76
CA VAL A 209 -30.75 -22.10 23.60
C VAL A 209 -30.10 -23.50 23.59
N ASP A 210 -30.88 -24.51 23.97
CA ASP A 210 -30.50 -25.93 23.90
C ASP A 210 -30.69 -26.45 22.47
N TYR A 211 -29.63 -26.39 21.64
CA TYR A 211 -29.63 -26.86 20.25
C TYR A 211 -29.54 -28.39 20.14
N ARG A 212 -30.42 -29.10 20.85
CA ARG A 212 -30.36 -30.52 21.18
C ARG A 212 -30.59 -31.51 20.03
N THR A 213 -30.48 -31.08 18.78
CA THR A 213 -30.63 -31.98 17.62
C THR A 213 -29.40 -32.90 17.51
N GLU A 214 -29.59 -34.18 17.83
CA GLU A 214 -28.56 -35.22 18.08
C GLU A 214 -27.65 -35.60 16.88
N SER A 215 -27.68 -34.91 15.75
CA SER A 215 -26.93 -35.35 14.56
C SER A 215 -26.37 -34.25 13.67
N GLU A 216 -26.40 -32.98 14.10
CA GLU A 216 -25.90 -31.93 13.22
C GLU A 216 -24.37 -31.91 13.15
N PRO A 217 -23.81 -31.74 11.92
CA PRO A 217 -22.38 -31.82 11.72
C PRO A 217 -21.67 -30.67 12.44
N ALA A 218 -20.62 -31.01 13.18
CA ALA A 218 -19.67 -30.05 13.71
C ALA A 218 -19.12 -29.17 12.57
N ALA A 219 -18.74 -27.93 12.87
CA ALA A 219 -18.12 -27.06 11.88
C ALA A 219 -16.91 -27.77 11.25
N ASN A 220 -16.83 -27.73 9.92
CA ASN A 220 -15.77 -28.40 9.18
C ASN A 220 -14.41 -27.80 9.56
N ALA A 221 -13.48 -28.64 10.06
CA ALA A 221 -12.15 -28.20 10.47
C ALA A 221 -11.40 -27.44 9.35
N LYS A 222 -11.65 -27.80 8.08
CA LYS A 222 -11.10 -27.06 6.92
C LYS A 222 -11.63 -25.62 6.86
N SER A 223 -12.94 -25.43 7.05
CA SER A 223 -13.58 -24.11 7.07
C SER A 223 -13.04 -23.25 8.21
N LEU A 224 -12.86 -23.84 9.40
CA LEU A 224 -12.25 -23.18 10.56
C LEU A 224 -10.79 -22.74 10.29
N ARG A 225 -9.98 -23.60 9.65
CA ARG A 225 -8.61 -23.25 9.23
C ARG A 225 -8.61 -22.11 8.21
N THR A 226 -9.46 -22.18 7.18
CA THR A 226 -9.65 -21.09 6.22
C THR A 226 -10.03 -19.79 6.94
N LYS A 227 -10.87 -19.88 7.97
CA LYS A 227 -11.27 -18.71 8.75
C LYS A 227 -10.12 -18.07 9.50
N HIS A 228 -9.28 -18.89 10.13
CA HIS A 228 -8.07 -18.42 10.79
C HIS A 228 -7.11 -17.75 9.81
N PHE A 229 -6.83 -18.36 8.66
CA PHE A 229 -5.95 -17.76 7.66
C PHE A 229 -6.49 -16.43 7.13
N GLY A 230 -7.80 -16.35 6.88
CA GLY A 230 -8.44 -15.06 6.55
C GLY A 230 -8.25 -14.01 7.65
N ALA A 231 -8.42 -14.36 8.93
CA ALA A 231 -8.21 -13.43 10.04
C ALA A 231 -6.75 -12.94 10.11
N ARG A 232 -5.79 -13.87 9.96
CA ARG A 232 -4.37 -13.56 9.89
C ARG A 232 -4.05 -12.62 8.73
N ASP A 233 -4.53 -12.90 7.53
CA ASP A 233 -4.26 -12.11 6.34
C ASP A 233 -4.90 -10.70 6.42
N HIS A 234 -5.98 -10.56 7.20
CA HIS A 234 -6.57 -9.25 7.52
C HIS A 234 -5.73 -8.47 8.53
N PHE A 235 -5.23 -9.12 9.58
CA PHE A 235 -4.42 -8.50 10.61
C PHE A 235 -3.00 -8.15 10.14
N LEU A 236 -2.41 -9.04 9.32
CA LEU A 236 -1.10 -8.90 8.68
C LEU A 236 -1.23 -8.34 7.26
N ASP A 237 -2.05 -7.30 7.06
CA ASP A 237 -2.21 -6.68 5.74
C ASP A 237 -0.86 -6.18 5.22
N GLY A 238 -0.28 -6.89 4.23
CA GLY A 238 1.04 -6.56 3.69
C GLY A 238 1.12 -5.14 3.11
N ARG A 239 -0.02 -4.55 2.73
CA ARG A 239 -0.06 -3.14 2.30
C ARG A 239 0.26 -2.18 3.45
N ALA A 240 -0.07 -2.55 4.70
CA ALA A 240 0.17 -1.75 5.90
C ALA A 240 1.65 -1.76 6.35
N PHE A 241 2.45 -2.71 5.90
CA PHE A 241 3.88 -2.77 6.28
C PHE A 241 4.66 -1.56 5.77
N GLY A 242 4.20 -0.93 4.68
CA GLY A 242 4.87 0.21 4.07
C GLY A 242 6.14 -0.22 3.33
N PHE A 243 7.08 0.72 3.20
CA PHE A 243 8.40 0.43 2.66
C PHE A 243 9.36 0.15 3.82
N VAL A 244 9.81 -1.11 3.93
CA VAL A 244 10.76 -1.56 4.96
C VAL A 244 12.13 -1.75 4.32
N ARG A 245 13.09 -0.86 4.63
CA ARG A 245 14.49 -1.09 4.25
C ARG A 245 15.21 -1.94 5.28
N ASN A 246 14.93 -1.67 6.55
CA ASN A 246 15.36 -2.42 7.73
C ASN A 246 14.55 -1.91 8.94
N ARG A 247 14.69 -2.56 10.09
CA ARG A 247 14.02 -2.19 11.35
C ARG A 247 14.16 -0.71 11.73
N ASP A 248 15.26 -0.06 11.36
CA ASP A 248 15.53 1.34 11.72
C ASP A 248 15.08 2.35 10.65
N GLN A 249 14.65 1.88 9.49
CA GLN A 249 14.28 2.69 8.33
C GLN A 249 13.04 2.12 7.65
N VAL A 250 11.89 2.52 8.17
CA VAL A 250 10.58 2.14 7.64
C VAL A 250 9.75 3.37 7.32
N ALA A 251 9.13 3.43 6.14
CA ALA A 251 8.23 4.51 5.75
C ALA A 251 6.81 3.99 5.56
N GLY A 252 5.82 4.71 6.10
CA GLY A 252 4.40 4.36 5.95
C GLY A 252 3.98 3.06 6.65
N PHE A 253 4.71 2.62 7.66
CA PHE A 253 4.26 1.49 8.49
C PHE A 253 3.03 1.88 9.32
N GLU A 254 1.99 1.07 9.19
CA GLU A 254 0.80 1.10 10.03
C GLU A 254 0.78 -0.17 10.87
N ALA A 255 0.46 -0.06 12.17
CA ALA A 255 0.52 -1.22 13.06
C ALA A 255 -0.53 -2.28 12.67
N HIS A 256 -0.22 -3.55 12.96
CA HIS A 256 -1.10 -4.68 12.66
C HIS A 256 -2.48 -4.49 13.30
N ALA A 257 -3.52 -4.62 12.48
CA ALA A 257 -4.90 -4.38 12.87
C ALA A 257 -5.86 -4.98 11.83
N PHE A 258 -7.10 -5.26 12.23
CA PHE A 258 -8.16 -5.64 11.30
C PHE A 258 -8.71 -4.40 10.57
N ARG A 259 -8.09 -4.04 9.44
CA ARG A 259 -8.43 -2.82 8.65
C ARG A 259 -9.51 -3.01 7.58
N ARG A 260 -9.96 -4.25 7.38
CA ARG A 260 -10.93 -4.64 6.35
C ARG A 260 -12.04 -5.45 7.01
N PRO A 261 -13.29 -5.35 6.52
CA PRO A 261 -14.40 -6.17 7.01
C PRO A 261 -14.02 -7.65 7.05
N PHE A 262 -14.08 -8.25 8.25
CA PHE A 262 -13.88 -9.67 8.45
C PHE A 262 -15.25 -10.28 8.74
N ALA A 263 -15.81 -11.00 7.77
CA ALA A 263 -17.08 -11.68 7.97
C ALA A 263 -16.96 -12.61 9.19
N PRO A 264 -17.87 -12.60 10.16
CA PRO A 264 -17.77 -13.49 11.32
C PRO A 264 -18.23 -14.93 11.00
N GLU A 265 -18.90 -15.15 9.88
CA GLU A 265 -19.56 -16.41 9.52
C GLU A 265 -18.56 -17.50 9.10
N VAL A 266 -18.76 -18.72 9.59
CA VAL A 266 -18.01 -19.91 9.23
C VAL A 266 -18.86 -20.74 8.28
N GLU A 267 -18.31 -21.06 7.11
CA GLU A 267 -19.02 -21.86 6.12
C GLU A 267 -19.27 -23.27 6.66
N THR A 268 -20.52 -23.73 6.52
CA THR A 268 -20.96 -25.08 6.84
C THR A 268 -21.44 -25.78 5.58
N ASP A 269 -21.30 -27.10 5.53
CA ASP A 269 -21.83 -27.90 4.42
C ASP A 269 -23.37 -27.98 4.46
N THR A 270 -23.99 -27.69 5.62
CA THR A 270 -25.44 -27.75 5.85
C THR A 270 -26.02 -26.39 6.23
N LYS A 271 -27.18 -26.03 5.64
CA LYS A 271 -27.78 -24.69 5.73
C LYS A 271 -28.69 -24.36 6.93
N PRO A 272 -29.03 -25.22 7.92
CA PRO A 272 -29.87 -24.73 9.03
C PRO A 272 -29.07 -24.04 10.14
N VAL A 273 -27.73 -24.10 10.16
CA VAL A 273 -26.94 -23.57 11.28
C VAL A 273 -25.85 -22.64 10.80
N ALA A 274 -25.82 -21.45 11.40
CA ALA A 274 -24.75 -20.49 11.20
C ALA A 274 -23.78 -20.56 12.39
N TRP A 275 -22.53 -20.92 12.13
CA TRP A 275 -21.45 -20.72 13.08
C TRP A 275 -20.88 -19.32 12.87
N LYS A 276 -20.74 -18.54 13.95
CA LYS A 276 -20.15 -17.20 13.88
C LYS A 276 -19.08 -17.02 14.95
N VAL A 277 -18.01 -16.32 14.58
CA VAL A 277 -16.98 -15.85 15.50
C VAL A 277 -17.62 -14.78 16.40
N THR A 278 -17.75 -15.09 17.69
CA THR A 278 -18.32 -14.19 18.72
C THR A 278 -17.25 -13.55 19.58
N SER A 279 -16.04 -14.13 19.61
CA SER A 279 -14.86 -13.54 20.21
C SER A 279 -13.63 -13.87 19.37
N LEU A 280 -12.77 -12.87 19.16
CA LEU A 280 -11.45 -13.01 18.55
C LEU A 280 -10.49 -12.11 19.33
N GLN A 281 -9.59 -12.72 20.10
CA GLN A 281 -8.64 -12.01 20.96
C GLN A 281 -7.20 -12.32 20.55
N LEU A 282 -6.28 -11.39 20.81
CA LEU A 282 -4.85 -11.56 20.54
C LEU A 282 -4.14 -12.11 21.77
N VAL A 283 -3.43 -13.22 21.59
CA VAL A 283 -2.50 -13.80 22.57
C VAL A 283 -1.11 -13.22 22.32
N SER A 284 -0.61 -12.46 23.29
CA SER A 284 0.74 -11.92 23.27
C SER A 284 1.73 -12.92 23.84
N LEU A 285 2.68 -13.34 23.00
CA LEU A 285 3.75 -14.22 23.44
C LEU A 285 5.00 -13.45 23.81
N LEU A 286 5.31 -12.32 23.16
CA LEU A 286 6.61 -11.65 23.29
C LEU A 286 6.66 -10.48 24.28
N LYS A 287 5.53 -9.83 24.57
CA LYS A 287 5.52 -8.56 25.34
C LYS A 287 5.57 -8.76 26.85
N PHE A 288 5.06 -9.88 27.35
CA PHE A 288 4.91 -10.17 28.78
C PHE A 288 5.81 -11.32 29.19
N GLU A 289 6.14 -11.39 30.49
CA GLU A 289 6.96 -12.47 31.05
C GLU A 289 6.33 -13.86 30.85
N ALA A 290 5.02 -13.96 31.02
CA ALA A 290 4.20 -15.11 30.66
C ALA A 290 3.22 -14.74 29.55
N PRO A 291 2.80 -15.68 28.67
CA PRO A 291 1.76 -15.42 27.67
C PRO A 291 0.49 -14.84 28.30
N GLN A 292 -0.07 -13.83 27.65
CA GLN A 292 -1.27 -13.11 28.11
C GLN A 292 -2.23 -12.91 26.93
N VAL A 293 -3.53 -12.89 27.20
CA VAL A 293 -4.56 -12.55 26.20
C VAL A 293 -5.07 -11.14 26.45
N TYR A 294 -5.12 -10.32 25.40
CA TYR A 294 -5.76 -9.01 25.48
C TYR A 294 -7.28 -9.17 25.51
N ASP A 295 -7.93 -8.57 26.51
CA ASP A 295 -9.38 -8.65 26.67
C ASP A 295 -10.06 -7.48 25.97
N THR A 296 -10.31 -7.61 24.67
CA THR A 296 -11.01 -6.60 23.85
C THR A 296 -12.39 -7.08 23.41
N PRO A 297 -13.41 -6.19 23.37
CA PRO A 297 -14.72 -6.50 22.81
C PRO A 297 -14.77 -6.37 21.28
N HIS A 298 -13.73 -5.81 20.66
CA HIS A 298 -13.59 -5.60 19.23
C HIS A 298 -12.37 -6.37 18.68
N PHE A 299 -12.23 -6.39 17.35
CA PHE A 299 -11.08 -6.97 16.69
C PHE A 299 -9.76 -6.32 17.17
N PRO A 300 -8.67 -7.10 17.30
CA PRO A 300 -7.38 -6.57 17.74
C PRO A 300 -6.83 -5.45 16.83
N ASP A 301 -6.39 -4.36 17.47
CA ASP A 301 -5.61 -3.28 16.84
C ASP A 301 -4.41 -2.95 17.75
N MET A 302 -3.19 -3.16 17.24
CA MET A 302 -1.96 -2.95 18.03
C MET A 302 -1.76 -1.52 18.55
N VAL A 303 -2.40 -0.51 17.96
CA VAL A 303 -2.40 0.88 18.47
C VAL A 303 -3.30 1.01 19.69
N GLU A 304 -4.47 0.37 19.66
CA GLU A 304 -5.48 0.45 20.72
C GLU A 304 -5.16 -0.45 21.91
N LEU A 305 -4.33 -1.48 21.75
CA LEU A 305 -3.94 -2.42 22.81
C LEU A 305 -3.06 -1.82 23.92
N VAL A 306 -2.70 -0.54 23.85
CA VAL A 306 -1.94 0.13 24.91
C VAL A 306 -2.85 0.42 26.10
N GLY A 307 -2.62 -0.26 27.22
CA GLY A 307 -3.41 -0.08 28.45
C GLY A 307 -4.69 -0.91 28.50
N VAL A 308 -4.96 -1.72 27.47
CA VAL A 308 -6.06 -2.70 27.48
C VAL A 308 -5.80 -3.76 28.54
N PRO A 309 -6.81 -4.14 29.35
CA PRO A 309 -6.70 -5.23 30.31
C PRO A 309 -6.24 -6.54 29.65
N THR A 310 -5.45 -7.31 30.38
CA THR A 310 -5.06 -8.66 29.95
C THR A 310 -5.52 -9.69 30.96
N ARG A 311 -5.69 -10.92 30.47
CA ARG A 311 -5.96 -12.10 31.29
C ARG A 311 -4.91 -13.18 31.04
N SER A 312 -4.75 -14.06 32.02
CA SER A 312 -4.01 -15.31 31.85
C SER A 312 -4.67 -16.21 30.80
N LEU A 313 -3.89 -17.15 30.28
CA LEU A 313 -4.40 -18.19 29.39
C LEU A 313 -5.44 -19.07 30.08
N THR A 314 -6.44 -19.53 29.34
CA THR A 314 -7.32 -20.63 29.75
C THR A 314 -6.58 -21.98 29.69
N PRO A 315 -7.12 -23.06 30.30
CA PRO A 315 -6.54 -24.40 30.16
C PRO A 315 -6.36 -24.82 28.70
N PHE A 316 -7.41 -24.65 27.87
CA PHE A 316 -7.34 -24.94 26.43
C PHE A 316 -6.22 -24.18 25.72
N GLU A 317 -6.08 -22.87 25.99
CA GLU A 317 -5.04 -22.03 25.38
C GLU A 317 -3.63 -22.48 25.79
N SER A 318 -3.44 -22.76 27.08
CA SER A 318 -2.18 -23.25 27.64
C SER A 318 -1.76 -24.59 27.02
N ASP A 319 -2.69 -25.53 26.92
CA ASP A 319 -2.43 -26.87 26.38
C ASP A 319 -2.23 -26.88 24.86
N SER A 320 -2.76 -25.88 24.17
CA SER A 320 -2.70 -25.74 22.70
C SER A 320 -1.44 -25.03 22.21
N LEU A 321 -0.88 -24.10 22.99
CA LEU A 321 0.29 -23.31 22.57
C LEU A 321 1.52 -24.15 22.18
N PRO A 322 1.91 -25.22 22.90
CA PRO A 322 3.02 -26.07 22.47
C PRO A 322 2.81 -26.71 21.10
N LYS A 323 1.56 -27.07 20.76
CA LYS A 323 1.22 -27.61 19.42
C LYS A 323 1.36 -26.53 18.35
N LEU A 324 0.93 -25.31 18.66
CA LEU A 324 1.13 -24.15 17.78
C LEU A 324 2.59 -23.72 17.65
N ALA A 325 3.51 -24.16 18.51
CA ALA A 325 4.91 -23.80 18.37
C ALA A 325 5.56 -24.50 17.16
N THR A 326 5.24 -25.77 16.91
CA THR A 326 5.96 -26.59 15.91
C THR A 326 5.09 -27.50 15.04
N GLN A 327 3.88 -27.86 15.50
CA GLN A 327 3.12 -28.99 14.92
C GLN A 327 1.93 -28.54 14.07
N GLU A 328 1.21 -27.51 14.51
CA GLU A 328 -0.04 -27.10 13.89
C GLU A 328 -0.12 -25.57 13.71
N ASP A 329 -0.90 -25.12 12.73
CA ASP A 329 -1.27 -23.71 12.58
C ASP A 329 -2.55 -23.36 13.36
N VAL A 330 -3.41 -24.36 13.63
CA VAL A 330 -4.71 -24.18 14.29
C VAL A 330 -5.01 -25.42 15.13
N VAL A 331 -5.31 -25.21 16.41
CA VAL A 331 -5.85 -26.23 17.33
C VAL A 331 -7.32 -25.93 17.58
N ILE A 332 -8.17 -26.94 17.53
CA ILE A 332 -9.64 -26.81 17.64
C ILE A 332 -10.13 -27.74 18.74
N GLU A 333 -10.88 -27.19 19.69
CA GLU A 333 -11.66 -27.96 20.67
C GLU A 333 -13.15 -27.87 20.30
N PRO A 334 -13.71 -28.92 19.69
CA PRO A 334 -15.10 -28.92 19.27
C PRO A 334 -16.03 -29.02 20.49
N GLY A 335 -17.10 -28.24 20.47
CA GLY A 335 -18.22 -28.38 21.39
C GLY A 335 -19.54 -28.22 20.65
N GLN A 336 -20.64 -28.63 21.28
CA GLN A 336 -21.96 -28.70 20.62
C GLN A 336 -22.47 -27.33 20.16
N ASN A 337 -22.29 -26.30 20.99
CA ASN A 337 -22.80 -24.93 20.75
C ASN A 337 -21.69 -23.88 20.73
N ARG A 338 -20.46 -24.31 21.04
CA ARG A 338 -19.29 -23.47 21.23
C ARG A 338 -18.07 -24.25 20.77
N ILE A 339 -17.28 -23.65 19.91
CA ILE A 339 -15.97 -24.15 19.50
C ILE A 339 -14.94 -23.17 20.04
N GLU A 340 -13.93 -23.71 20.71
CA GLU A 340 -12.70 -22.96 21.02
C GLU A 340 -11.66 -23.29 19.97
N MET A 341 -10.96 -22.25 19.52
CA MET A 341 -9.93 -22.40 18.51
C MET A 341 -8.76 -21.49 18.86
N LEU A 342 -7.55 -21.99 18.69
CA LEU A 342 -6.32 -21.21 18.82
C LEU A 342 -5.54 -21.31 17.52
N GLY A 343 -5.24 -20.17 16.90
CA GLY A 343 -4.56 -20.10 15.61
C GLY A 343 -3.26 -19.31 15.67
N SER A 344 -2.22 -19.79 15.00
CA SER A 344 -0.86 -19.25 15.09
C SER A 344 -0.64 -17.94 14.32
N LEU A 345 0.24 -17.08 14.85
CA LEU A 345 0.84 -15.97 14.12
C LEU A 345 2.35 -16.18 14.07
N ARG A 346 2.85 -16.71 12.96
CA ARG A 346 4.27 -17.03 12.78
C ARG A 346 5.00 -15.94 11.99
N ALA A 347 6.28 -15.77 12.28
CA ALA A 347 7.17 -14.94 11.48
C ALA A 347 7.38 -15.59 10.10
N SER A 348 6.88 -14.96 9.04
CA SER A 348 7.30 -15.25 7.68
C SER A 348 8.63 -14.52 7.36
N LYS A 349 9.19 -14.68 6.16
CA LYS A 349 10.43 -13.96 5.78
C LYS A 349 10.20 -12.45 5.80
N THR A 350 9.07 -11.98 5.29
CA THR A 350 8.67 -10.58 5.36
C THR A 350 8.64 -10.06 6.81
N CYS A 351 8.18 -10.86 7.78
CA CYS A 351 8.16 -10.46 9.19
C CYS A 351 9.57 -10.20 9.76
N THR A 352 10.58 -10.96 9.30
CA THR A 352 11.97 -10.83 9.78
C THR A 352 12.65 -9.51 9.38
N ALA A 353 12.07 -8.75 8.45
CA ALA A 353 12.58 -7.42 8.09
C ALA A 353 12.42 -6.40 9.23
N CYS A 354 11.43 -6.61 10.10
CA CYS A 354 11.13 -5.77 11.27
C CYS A 354 11.43 -6.49 12.59
N HIS A 355 11.05 -7.76 12.70
CA HIS A 355 11.18 -8.56 13.92
C HIS A 355 12.52 -9.30 13.96
N SER A 356 13.19 -9.26 15.11
CA SER A 356 14.49 -9.93 15.30
C SER A 356 14.35 -11.39 15.74
N VAL A 357 13.60 -12.17 14.96
CA VAL A 357 13.36 -13.60 15.22
C VAL A 357 13.61 -14.45 13.97
N PRO A 358 13.95 -15.74 14.11
CA PRO A 358 14.01 -16.68 13.01
C PRO A 358 12.65 -16.84 12.32
N GLU A 359 12.69 -17.13 11.02
CA GLU A 359 11.50 -17.53 10.26
C GLU A 359 10.84 -18.76 10.90
N GLY A 360 9.51 -18.77 10.98
CA GLY A 360 8.72 -19.83 11.61
C GLY A 360 8.42 -19.63 13.09
N THR A 361 9.13 -18.70 13.75
CA THR A 361 8.93 -18.39 15.17
C THR A 361 7.47 -17.96 15.44
N LEU A 362 6.87 -18.52 16.48
CA LEU A 362 5.52 -18.14 16.92
C LEU A 362 5.56 -16.79 17.65
N LEU A 363 5.12 -15.72 16.97
CA LEU A 363 5.12 -14.34 17.49
C LEU A 363 3.89 -14.06 18.39
N GLY A 364 2.79 -14.74 18.10
CA GLY A 364 1.50 -14.57 18.76
C GLY A 364 0.52 -15.67 18.37
N ALA A 365 -0.72 -15.54 18.84
CA ALA A 365 -1.82 -16.37 18.39
C ALA A 365 -3.14 -15.60 18.45
N PHE A 366 -4.15 -16.04 17.72
CA PHE A 366 -5.54 -15.65 17.93
C PHE A 366 -6.26 -16.74 18.70
N THR A 367 -6.97 -16.36 19.76
CA THR A 367 -7.93 -17.22 20.43
C THR A 367 -9.33 -16.83 19.99
N TYR A 368 -10.13 -17.83 19.64
CA TYR A 368 -11.46 -17.65 19.09
C TYR A 368 -12.49 -18.35 19.97
N VAL A 369 -13.64 -17.70 20.11
CA VAL A 369 -14.89 -18.36 20.47
C VAL A 369 -15.82 -18.29 19.29
N ILE A 370 -16.26 -19.45 18.82
CA ILE A 370 -17.18 -19.58 17.70
C ILE A 370 -18.44 -20.20 18.25
N SER A 371 -19.55 -19.48 18.13
CA SER A 371 -20.84 -19.90 18.68
C SER A 371 -21.78 -20.32 17.55
N ARG A 372 -22.63 -21.28 17.89
CA ARG A 372 -23.73 -21.71 17.03
C ARG A 372 -24.88 -20.71 17.13
N PHE A 373 -25.45 -20.31 16.00
CA PHE A 373 -26.64 -19.48 15.91
C PHE A 373 -27.77 -20.26 15.24
N PRO A 374 -29.03 -20.05 15.65
CA PRO A 374 -30.17 -20.65 14.98
C PRO A 374 -30.28 -20.10 13.55
N ALA A 375 -30.80 -20.90 12.62
CA ALA A 375 -31.17 -20.38 11.31
C ALA A 375 -32.16 -19.22 11.49
N ALA A 376 -31.99 -18.16 10.70
CA ALA A 376 -32.86 -16.98 10.73
C ALA A 376 -34.36 -17.29 10.56
N ALA A 377 -34.71 -18.46 10.01
CA ALA A 377 -36.08 -18.92 9.87
C ALA A 377 -36.77 -19.27 11.20
N GLU A 378 -36.03 -19.71 12.23
CA GLU A 378 -36.60 -20.08 13.55
C GLU A 378 -36.77 -18.85 14.46
N ALA A 379 -35.89 -17.86 14.34
CA ALA A 379 -35.95 -16.64 15.16
C ALA A 379 -37.24 -15.81 14.98
N VAL A 380 -37.94 -15.97 13.84
CA VAL A 380 -39.23 -15.30 13.58
C VAL A 380 -40.41 -16.06 14.18
N SER A 381 -40.26 -17.37 14.45
CA SER A 381 -41.32 -18.21 15.01
C SER A 381 -41.46 -18.09 16.53
N GLU A 382 -40.39 -17.81 17.26
CA GLU A 382 -40.43 -17.68 18.74
C GLU A 382 -40.89 -16.30 19.24
N LEU A 383 -40.99 -15.31 18.34
CA LEU A 383 -41.52 -13.98 18.64
C LEU A 383 -43.02 -13.84 18.36
N ARG A 384 -43.71 -14.95 18.04
CA ARG A 384 -45.17 -15.04 17.90
C ARG A 384 -45.73 -16.01 18.93
#